data_AF-A0A9P0GLJ1-F1
#
_entry.id   AF-A0A9P0GLJ1-F1
#
_cell.length_a   1.000
_cell.length_b   1.000
_cell.length_c   1.000
_cell.angle_alpha   90.00
_cell.angle_beta   90.00
_cell.angle_gamma   90.00
#
_symmetry.space_group_name_H-M   'P 1'
#
loop_
_entity.id
_entity.type
_entity.pdbx_description
1 polymer ?
#
loop_
_entity_poly.entity_id
_entity_poly.type
_entity_poly.pdbx_seq_one_letter_code
_entity_poly.pdbx_strand_id
1 'polypeptide(L)'
;MCVAHTSKKTPGKRGDFQKFLEKAGIVDLLTNVIADIFEQLVKPESVTVFVIDKLSREAGLDTYTYLKAKYVDTLDHLKTADKELEVLKARLSKLQCIEAAHSEGEQEI
;
A
#
# COMPACT_ATOMS: atom_id res chain seq x y z
N MET A 1 14.30 22.74 11.57
CA MET A 1 15.65 22.56 10.98
C MET A 1 15.49 21.87 9.64
N CYS A 2 15.75 22.57 8.53
CA CYS A 2 15.63 22.00 7.19
C CYS A 2 17.01 21.49 6.73
N VAL A 3 17.16 20.17 6.56
CA VAL A 3 18.38 19.58 6.01
C VAL A 3 18.29 19.61 4.49
N ALA A 4 18.89 20.64 3.88
CA ALA A 4 19.08 20.70 2.45
C ALA A 4 20.09 19.61 2.01
N HIS A 5 19.59 18.51 1.43
CA HIS A 5 20.42 17.51 0.76
C HIS A 5 20.93 18.07 -0.58
N THR A 6 21.92 18.96 -0.52
CA THR A 6 22.63 19.42 -1.71
C THR A 6 23.68 18.37 -2.09
N SER A 7 23.24 17.30 -2.75
CA SER A 7 24.17 16.37 -3.40
C SER A 7 24.92 17.13 -4.50
N LYS A 8 26.16 17.56 -4.22
CA LYS A 8 27.09 18.11 -5.21
C LYS A 8 27.43 17.03 -6.24
N LYS A 9 26.53 16.74 -7.17
CA LYS A 9 26.81 15.89 -8.34
C LYS A 9 27.81 16.64 -9.22
N THR A 10 29.00 16.09 -9.38
CA THR A 10 30.02 16.59 -10.30
C THR A 10 29.42 16.72 -11.71
N PRO A 11 29.70 17.82 -12.44
CA PRO A 11 29.03 18.10 -13.72
C PRO A 11 29.20 16.99 -14.76
N GLY A 12 30.34 16.28 -14.79
CA GLY A 12 30.54 15.12 -15.66
C GLY A 12 29.54 13.99 -15.43
N LYS A 13 29.23 13.68 -14.16
CA LYS A 13 28.24 12.65 -13.81
C LYS A 13 26.81 13.04 -14.17
N ARG A 14 26.51 14.33 -14.34
CA ARG A 14 25.17 14.79 -14.77
C ARG A 14 24.96 14.54 -16.25
N GLY A 15 25.98 14.78 -17.09
CA GLY A 15 25.91 14.49 -18.52
C GLY A 15 25.76 13.01 -18.81
N ASP A 16 26.49 12.16 -18.08
CA ASP A 16 26.36 10.70 -18.22
C ASP A 16 25.00 10.20 -17.73
N PHE A 17 24.48 10.76 -16.64
CA PHE A 17 23.14 10.46 -16.15
C PHE A 17 22.05 10.87 -17.15
N GLN A 18 22.17 12.06 -17.74
CA GLN A 18 21.22 12.51 -18.77
C GLN A 18 21.24 11.59 -19.99
N LYS A 19 22.43 11.27 -20.52
CA LYS A 19 22.58 10.34 -21.64
C LYS A 19 22.01 8.95 -21.32
N PHE A 20 22.15 8.50 -20.08
CA PHE A 20 21.56 7.24 -19.63
C PHE A 20 20.03 7.28 -19.69
N LEU A 21 19.41 8.36 -19.17
CA LEU A 21 17.95 8.52 -19.22
C LEU A 21 17.42 8.62 -20.66
N GLU A 22 18.12 9.36 -21.52
CA GLU A 22 17.79 9.51 -22.94
C GLU A 22 17.89 8.15 -23.65
N LYS A 23 19.00 7.41 -23.49
CA LYS A 23 19.16 6.08 -24.11
C LYS A 23 18.14 5.06 -23.62
N ALA A 24 17.70 5.17 -22.37
CA ALA A 24 16.69 4.30 -21.80
C ALA A 24 15.25 4.70 -22.20
N GLY A 25 15.07 5.78 -22.97
CA GLY A 25 13.75 6.30 -23.33
C GLY A 25 12.95 6.89 -22.17
N ILE A 26 13.57 7.07 -20.99
CA ILE A 26 12.90 7.56 -19.78
C ILE A 26 12.49 9.02 -19.95
N VAL A 27 13.27 9.81 -20.69
CA VAL A 27 12.96 11.22 -20.95
C VAL A 27 11.67 11.35 -21.75
N ASP A 28 11.52 10.58 -22.82
CA ASP A 28 10.32 10.60 -23.67
C ASP A 28 9.11 10.09 -22.91
N LEU A 29 9.28 9.00 -22.15
CA LEU A 29 8.24 8.44 -21.31
C LEU A 29 7.72 9.46 -20.29
N LEU A 30 8.62 10.08 -19.52
CA LEU A 30 8.25 11.11 -18.55
C LEU A 30 7.62 12.33 -19.23
N THR A 31 8.10 12.71 -20.41
CA THR A 31 7.54 13.83 -21.17
C THR A 31 6.08 13.57 -21.54
N ASN A 32 5.76 12.36 -22.02
CA ASN A 32 4.39 11.96 -22.34
C ASN A 32 3.50 11.96 -21.09
N VAL A 33 3.95 11.36 -19.99
CA VAL A 33 3.18 11.34 -18.73
C VAL A 33 2.91 12.76 -18.21
N ILE A 34 3.88 13.67 -18.36
CA ILE A 34 3.72 15.07 -17.97
C ILE A 34 2.74 15.79 -18.92
N ALA A 35 2.82 15.56 -20.23
CA ALA A 35 1.87 16.10 -21.21
C ALA A 35 0.44 15.65 -20.88
N ASP A 36 0.23 14.37 -20.56
CA ASP A 36 -1.06 13.82 -20.13
C ASP A 36 -1.63 14.55 -18.90
N ILE A 37 -0.78 15.02 -17.98
CA ILE A 37 -1.22 15.81 -16.81
C ILE A 37 -1.71 17.20 -17.23
N PHE A 38 -1.05 17.80 -18.22
CA PHE A 38 -1.42 19.12 -18.72
C PHE A 38 -2.68 19.10 -19.60
N GLU A 39 -2.93 18.00 -20.31
CA GLU A 39 -4.10 17.83 -21.18
C GLU A 39 -5.38 17.44 -20.40
N GLN A 40 -5.25 16.97 -19.16
CA GLN A 40 -6.38 16.61 -18.33
C GLN A 40 -7.27 17.82 -17.98
N LEU A 41 -8.57 17.69 -18.28
CA LEU A 41 -9.59 18.67 -17.90
C LEU A 41 -9.70 18.85 -16.38
N VAL A 42 -9.47 17.78 -15.62
CA VAL A 42 -9.45 17.79 -14.16
C VAL A 42 -8.07 17.35 -13.70
N LYS A 43 -7.34 18.25 -13.05
CA LYS A 43 -5.99 17.95 -12.56
C LYS A 43 -6.04 16.90 -11.44
N PRO A 44 -5.11 15.94 -11.42
CA PRO A 44 -5.03 14.96 -10.36
C PRO A 44 -4.72 15.65 -9.02
N GLU A 45 -5.33 15.17 -7.94
CA GLU A 45 -5.11 15.67 -6.58
C GLU A 45 -3.64 15.52 -6.15
N SER A 46 -2.99 14.43 -6.58
CA SER A 46 -1.55 14.21 -6.41
C SER A 46 -0.91 13.86 -7.74
N VAL A 47 -0.16 14.82 -8.30
CA VAL A 47 0.64 14.63 -9.52
C VAL A 47 1.63 13.50 -9.34
N THR A 48 2.26 13.38 -8.17
CA THR A 48 3.24 12.31 -7.89
C THR A 48 2.59 10.93 -7.96
N VAL A 49 1.41 10.76 -7.35
CA VAL A 49 0.67 9.48 -7.42
C VAL A 49 0.26 9.18 -8.86
N PHE A 50 -0.20 10.19 -9.61
CA PHE A 50 -0.55 10.03 -11.01
C PHE A 50 0.64 9.53 -11.85
N VAL A 51 1.80 10.17 -11.72
CA VAL A 51 3.02 9.77 -12.45
C VAL A 51 3.42 8.34 -12.11
N ILE A 52 3.44 8.00 -10.81
CA ILE A 52 3.77 6.65 -10.35
C ILE A 52 2.79 5.63 -10.95
N ASP A 53 1.49 5.89 -10.87
CA ASP A 53 0.48 4.97 -11.39
C ASP A 53 0.57 4.80 -12.90
N LYS A 54 0.80 5.88 -13.65
CA LYS A 54 0.91 5.84 -15.10
C LYS A 54 2.14 5.03 -15.54
N LEU A 55 3.30 5.31 -14.94
CA LEU A 55 4.53 4.57 -15.21
C LEU A 55 4.44 3.09 -14.77
N SER A 56 3.79 2.81 -13.64
CA SER A 56 3.54 1.43 -13.20
C SER A 56 2.72 0.67 -14.23
N ARG A 57 1.65 1.28 -14.77
CA ARG A 57 0.83 0.64 -15.82
C ARG A 57 1.63 0.35 -17.08
N GLU A 58 2.43 1.30 -17.54
CA GLU A 58 3.28 1.13 -18.73
C GLU A 58 4.35 0.04 -18.52
N ALA A 59 4.84 -0.12 -17.30
CA ALA A 59 5.76 -1.18 -16.92
C ALA A 59 5.07 -2.54 -16.63
N GLY A 60 3.74 -2.62 -16.72
CA GLY A 60 2.98 -3.84 -16.38
C GLY A 60 3.01 -4.20 -14.89
N LEU A 61 3.23 -3.21 -14.03
CA LEU A 61 3.27 -3.34 -12.58
C LEU A 61 1.96 -2.92 -11.93
N ASP A 62 1.72 -3.43 -10.74
CA ASP A 62 0.63 -2.96 -9.88
C ASP A 62 0.79 -1.47 -9.55
N THR A 63 -0.30 -0.72 -9.66
CA THR A 63 -0.28 0.72 -9.39
C THR A 63 -0.31 1.01 -7.89
N TYR A 64 0.17 2.18 -7.47
CA TYR A 64 0.10 2.60 -6.08
C TYR A 64 -1.36 2.65 -5.61
N THR A 65 -2.26 3.18 -6.43
CA THR A 65 -3.70 3.24 -6.08
C THR A 65 -4.29 1.84 -5.90
N TYR A 66 -3.96 0.90 -6.79
CA TYR A 66 -4.42 -0.49 -6.67
C TYR A 66 -3.87 -1.16 -5.41
N LEU A 67 -2.57 -1.02 -5.16
CA LEU A 67 -1.93 -1.63 -4.01
C LEU A 67 -2.43 -1.04 -2.69
N LYS A 68 -2.70 0.27 -2.66
CA LYS A 68 -3.31 0.95 -1.51
C LYS A 68 -4.72 0.44 -1.24
N ALA A 69 -5.53 0.25 -2.27
CA ALA A 69 -6.88 -0.32 -2.13
C ALA A 69 -6.81 -1.74 -1.56
N LYS A 70 -5.95 -2.59 -2.10
CA LYS A 70 -5.74 -3.95 -1.61
C LYS A 70 -5.26 -3.99 -0.16
N TYR A 71 -4.39 -3.06 0.23
CA TYR A 71 -3.92 -2.93 1.61
C TYR A 71 -5.07 -2.59 2.58
N VAL A 72 -5.91 -1.62 2.23
CA VAL A 72 -7.07 -1.23 3.04
C VAL A 72 -8.05 -2.39 3.19
N ASP A 73 -8.38 -3.05 2.08
CA ASP A 73 -9.26 -4.21 2.05
C ASP A 73 -8.74 -5.36 2.95
N THR A 74 -7.45 -5.69 2.80
CA THR A 74 -6.80 -6.71 3.66
C THR A 74 -6.87 -6.34 5.14
N LEU A 75 -6.68 -5.06 5.46
CA LEU A 75 -6.69 -4.57 6.84
C LEU A 75 -8.10 -4.62 7.45
N ASP A 76 -9.15 -4.40 6.65
CA ASP A 76 -10.53 -4.53 7.11
C ASP A 76 -10.95 -5.99 7.28
N HIS A 77 -10.47 -6.89 6.41
CA HIS A 77 -10.60 -8.34 6.62
C HIS A 77 -9.93 -8.80 7.91
N LEU A 78 -8.71 -8.33 8.19
CA LEU A 78 -7.99 -8.66 9.42
C LEU A 78 -8.78 -8.22 10.66
N LYS A 79 -9.28 -6.99 10.69
CA LYS A 79 -10.11 -6.48 11.80
C LYS A 79 -11.38 -7.30 12.01
N THR A 80 -11.99 -7.78 10.92
CA THR A 80 -13.22 -8.57 11.00
C THR A 80 -12.91 -9.95 11.59
N ALA A 81 -11.87 -10.61 11.08
CA ALA A 81 -11.39 -11.88 11.62
C ALA A 81 -10.99 -11.78 13.11
N ASP A 82 -10.31 -10.70 13.50
CA ASP A 82 -9.94 -10.47 14.90
C ASP A 82 -11.17 -10.36 15.81
N LYS A 83 -12.22 -9.64 15.37
CA LYS A 83 -13.48 -9.56 16.12
C LYS A 83 -14.17 -10.92 16.25
N GLU A 84 -14.20 -11.69 15.17
CA GLU A 84 -14.78 -13.04 15.17
C GLU A 84 -14.00 -13.97 16.12
N LEU A 85 -12.67 -13.89 16.13
CA LEU A 85 -11.84 -14.63 17.06
C LEU A 85 -12.15 -14.27 18.52
N GLU A 86 -12.31 -12.99 18.84
CA GLU A 86 -12.65 -12.57 20.19
C GLU A 86 -14.05 -13.05 20.62
N VAL A 87 -15.04 -13.01 19.72
CA VAL A 87 -16.39 -13.57 19.99
C VAL A 87 -16.32 -15.08 20.23
N LEU A 88 -15.58 -15.81 19.40
CA LEU A 88 -15.43 -17.26 19.53
C LEU A 88 -14.69 -17.65 20.81
N LYS A 89 -13.60 -16.96 21.16
CA LYS A 89 -12.88 -17.16 22.43
C LYS A 89 -13.78 -16.90 23.64
N ALA A 90 -14.56 -15.82 23.61
CA ALA A 90 -15.52 -15.52 24.68
C ALA A 90 -16.60 -16.60 24.80
N ARG A 91 -17.09 -17.14 23.68
CA ARG A 91 -18.06 -18.24 23.68
C ARG A 91 -17.44 -19.54 24.22
N LEU A 92 -16.23 -19.88 23.80
CA LEU A 92 -15.50 -21.05 24.30
C LEU A 92 -15.26 -20.96 25.80
N SER A 93 -14.79 -19.80 26.29
CA SER A 93 -14.60 -19.59 27.73
C SER A 93 -15.90 -19.78 28.51
N LYS A 94 -17.03 -19.27 28.01
CA LYS A 94 -18.35 -19.49 28.64
C LYS A 94 -18.74 -20.97 28.67
N LEU A 95 -18.53 -21.69 27.56
CA LEU A 95 -18.83 -23.12 27.49
C LEU A 95 -17.94 -23.94 28.43
N GLN A 96 -16.64 -23.62 28.51
CA GLN A 96 -15.72 -24.25 29.44
C GLN A 96 -16.11 -24.03 30.91
N CYS A 97 -16.61 -22.84 31.26
CA CYS A 97 -17.16 -22.59 32.60
C CYS A 97 -18.42 -23.41 32.89
N ILE A 98 -19.27 -23.63 31.88
CA ILE A 98 -20.50 -24.44 32.02
C ILE A 98 -20.16 -25.93 32.14
N GLU A 99 -19.23 -26.44 31.34
CA GLU A 99 -18.78 -27.84 31.42
C GLU A 99 -18.10 -28.15 32.76
N ALA A 100 -17.30 -27.22 33.30
CA ALA A 100 -16.72 -27.35 34.64
C ALA A 100 -17.81 -27.45 35.73
N ALA A 101 -18.86 -26.61 35.64
CA ALA A 101 -19.97 -26.62 36.59
C ALA A 101 -20.86 -27.88 36.49
N HIS A 102 -20.93 -28.53 35.31
CA HIS A 102 -21.66 -29.79 35.14
C HIS A 102 -20.89 -31.01 35.67
N SER A 103 -19.55 -31.00 35.66
CA SER A 103 -18.74 -32.09 36.20
C SER A 103 -18.75 -32.20 37.73
N GLU A 104 -19.12 -31.13 38.44
CA GLU A 104 -19.28 -31.12 39.90
C GLU A 104 -20.68 -31.58 40.37
N GLY A 105 -21.65 -31.68 39.46
CA GLY A 105 -23.05 -32.02 39.79
C GLY A 105 -23.44 -33.51 39.66
N GLU A 106 -22.58 -34.36 39.12
CA GLU A 106 -22.87 -35.80 38.90
C GLU A 106 -22.28 -36.73 39.99
N GLN A 107 -21.67 -36.20 41.06
CA GLN A 107 -21.09 -37.01 42.15
C GLN A 107 -21.99 -37.18 43.39
N GLU A 108 -23.26 -36.77 43.36
CA GLU A 108 -24.15 -36.86 44.53
C GLU A 108 -25.53 -37.44 44.18
N ILE A 109 -25.59 -38.73 43.79
CA ILE A 109 -26.75 -39.62 44.00
C ILE A 109 -26.25 -41.04 44.33
#